data_AF-A0A963ZF47-F1
#
_entry.id   AF-A0A963ZF47-F1
#
_cell.length_a   1.000
_cell.length_b   1.000
_cell.length_c   1.000
_cell.angle_alpha   90.00
_cell.angle_beta   90.00
_cell.angle_gamma   90.00
#
_symmetry.space_group_name_H-M   'P 1'
#
loop_
_entity.id
_entity.type
_entity.pdbx_description
1 polymer ?
#
loop_
_entity_poly.entity_id
_entity_poly.type
_entity_poly.pdbx_seq_one_letter_code
_entity_poly.pdbx_strand_id
1 'polypeptide(L)'
;MKRLKGWLVSFFLVIIITGCVDDSKDIPKPMGYFRIEFPDHEYEMYSDPVCPFTFEKPKNALLVDSDQNQCFKSLIYPHLKAGVYFTYFPVNDNIDKLINTADDIVYEHHNMASGIETKDVIFPEKNVYGISYKLMGDVAVNHVFFVTDSNNHYFAGKLYFESIPNYDSLQPCVDYIVEDIEHILNTIQWQLPMSVNQIDQ
;
A
#
# COMPACT_ATOMS: atom_id res chain seq x y z
N MET A 1 69.00 33.66 31.86
CA MET A 1 67.59 34.06 31.65
C MET A 1 67.06 33.92 30.21
N LYS A 2 67.89 33.96 29.14
CA LYS A 2 67.40 33.84 27.74
C LYS A 2 66.91 32.44 27.34
N ARG A 3 67.45 31.36 27.94
CA ARG A 3 67.04 29.97 27.66
C ARG A 3 65.69 29.56 28.27
N LEU A 4 65.29 30.20 29.37
CA LEU A 4 64.00 29.95 30.04
C LEU A 4 62.80 30.55 29.24
N LYS A 5 63.02 31.69 28.58
CA LYS A 5 62.02 32.31 27.69
C LYS A 5 61.76 31.47 26.44
N GLY A 6 62.77 30.81 25.89
CA GLY A 6 62.59 29.90 24.74
C GLY A 6 61.77 28.66 25.09
N TRP A 7 61.93 28.13 26.31
CA TRP A 7 61.16 26.98 26.79
C TRP A 7 59.70 27.34 27.08
N LEU A 8 59.44 28.53 27.63
CA LEU A 8 58.08 29.04 27.83
C LEU A 8 57.35 29.32 26.50
N VAL A 9 58.05 29.86 25.48
CA VAL A 9 57.48 30.06 24.14
C VAL A 9 57.22 28.72 23.44
N SER A 10 58.12 27.75 23.59
CA SER A 10 57.93 26.39 23.06
C SER A 10 56.76 25.67 23.74
N PHE A 11 56.56 25.85 25.05
CA PHE A 11 55.45 25.26 25.78
C PHE A 11 54.11 25.90 25.39
N PHE A 12 54.09 27.22 25.19
CA PHE A 12 52.90 27.94 24.71
C PHE A 12 52.51 27.54 23.28
N LEU A 13 53.49 27.24 22.42
CA LEU A 13 53.25 26.77 21.04
C LEU A 13 52.65 25.35 21.00
N VAL A 14 52.98 24.49 21.97
CA VAL A 14 52.44 23.13 22.08
C VAL A 14 50.98 23.11 22.57
N ILE A 15 50.57 24.11 23.37
CA ILE A 15 49.17 24.22 23.85
C ILE A 15 48.20 24.62 22.73
N ILE A 16 48.67 25.33 21.70
CA ILE A 16 47.81 25.78 20.59
C ILE A 16 47.43 24.62 19.64
N ILE A 17 48.22 23.54 19.62
CA ILE A 17 48.00 22.39 18.71
C ILE A 17 47.12 21.28 19.31
N THR A 18 46.71 21.39 20.58
CA THR A 18 45.83 20.42 21.25
C THR A 18 44.38 20.89 21.36
N GLY A 19 43.96 21.87 20.54
CA GLY A 19 42.54 22.19 20.39
C GLY A 19 41.81 21.02 19.74
N CYS A 20 41.11 20.22 20.53
CA CYS A 20 40.17 19.23 20.04
C CYS A 20 39.13 19.92 19.16
N VAL A 21 39.07 19.54 17.89
CA VAL A 21 37.87 19.67 17.08
C VAL A 21 36.90 18.66 17.67
N ASP A 22 35.87 19.13 18.38
CA ASP A 22 34.78 18.26 18.80
C ASP A 22 34.13 17.72 17.52
N ASP A 23 34.43 16.46 17.22
CA ASP A 23 33.81 15.66 16.17
C ASP A 23 32.40 15.22 16.58
N SER A 24 31.72 16.01 17.42
CA SER A 24 30.27 15.95 17.54
C SER A 24 29.71 16.51 16.25
N LYS A 25 29.73 15.68 15.20
CA LYS A 25 28.72 15.77 14.15
C LYS A 25 27.40 15.72 14.89
N ASP A 26 26.83 16.88 15.15
CA ASP A 26 25.43 17.05 15.50
C ASP A 26 24.65 16.53 14.29
N ILE A 27 24.51 15.21 14.22
CA ILE A 27 23.59 14.56 13.31
C ILE A 27 22.23 15.07 13.81
N PRO A 28 21.55 15.94 13.05
CA PRO A 28 20.24 16.42 13.47
C PRO A 28 19.38 15.19 13.72
N LYS A 29 18.72 15.15 14.90
CA LYS A 29 17.82 14.04 15.24
C LYS A 29 16.87 13.82 14.06
N PRO A 30 16.65 12.56 13.62
CA PRO A 30 15.72 12.31 12.54
C PRO A 30 14.37 12.96 12.89
N MET A 31 13.78 13.64 11.92
CA MET A 31 12.47 14.26 12.08
C MET A 31 11.49 13.15 12.47
N GLY A 32 10.93 13.24 13.68
CA GLY A 32 9.90 12.30 14.12
C GLY A 32 8.59 12.63 13.42
N TYR A 33 8.08 11.72 12.60
CA TYR A 33 6.73 11.82 12.06
C TYR A 33 5.70 11.63 13.18
N PHE A 34 4.48 12.14 12.96
CA PHE A 34 3.39 11.96 13.91
C PHE A 34 3.12 10.46 14.13
N ARG A 35 3.04 10.05 15.40
CA ARG A 35 2.56 8.70 15.74
C ARG A 35 1.06 8.66 15.45
N ILE A 36 0.69 7.99 14.38
CA ILE A 36 -0.71 7.72 14.03
C ILE A 36 -1.11 6.47 14.83
N GLU A 37 -2.16 6.58 15.63
CA GLU A 37 -2.80 5.40 16.24
C GLU A 37 -3.86 4.89 15.28
N PHE A 38 -3.75 3.61 14.94
CA PHE A 38 -4.72 2.94 14.09
C PHE A 38 -5.73 2.19 14.96
N PRO A 39 -7.02 2.15 14.57
CA PRO A 39 -7.98 1.28 15.22
C PRO A 39 -7.60 -0.19 14.99
N ASP A 40 -8.00 -1.08 15.89
CA ASP A 40 -7.77 -2.52 15.71
C ASP A 40 -8.49 -3.02 14.45
N HIS A 41 -7.90 -4.00 13.78
CA HIS A 41 -8.49 -4.66 12.63
C HIS A 41 -9.70 -5.49 13.08
N GLU A 42 -10.89 -5.06 12.67
CA GLU A 42 -12.13 -5.81 12.83
C GLU A 42 -12.80 -5.98 11.48
N TYR A 43 -13.25 -7.20 11.19
CA TYR A 43 -13.83 -7.57 9.92
C TYR A 43 -15.30 -7.98 10.03
N GLU A 44 -16.04 -7.79 8.95
CA GLU A 44 -17.41 -8.27 8.79
C GLU A 44 -17.63 -8.84 7.40
N MET A 45 -18.47 -9.87 7.32
CA MET A 45 -18.78 -10.53 6.05
C MET A 45 -19.53 -9.58 5.13
N TYR A 46 -19.03 -9.42 3.91
CA TYR A 46 -19.68 -8.69 2.83
C TYR A 46 -20.11 -9.65 1.72
N SER A 47 -21.38 -9.55 1.33
CA SER A 47 -21.97 -10.29 0.22
C SER A 47 -22.98 -9.38 -0.48
N ASP A 48 -22.84 -9.22 -1.79
CA ASP A 48 -23.79 -8.49 -2.63
C ASP A 48 -24.54 -9.50 -3.50
N PRO A 49 -25.88 -9.50 -3.52
CA PRO A 49 -26.65 -10.40 -4.39
C PRO A 49 -26.30 -10.28 -5.87
N VAL A 50 -25.80 -9.12 -6.29
CA VAL A 50 -25.52 -8.82 -7.69
C VAL A 50 -24.11 -9.25 -8.10
N CYS A 51 -23.17 -9.27 -7.16
CA CYS A 51 -21.77 -9.51 -7.45
C CYS A 51 -21.36 -10.94 -7.10
N PRO A 52 -20.69 -11.66 -8.04
CA PRO A 52 -20.39 -13.08 -7.86
C PRO A 52 -19.13 -13.32 -7.00
N PHE A 53 -19.01 -12.59 -5.89
CA PHE A 53 -17.94 -12.74 -4.92
C PHE A 53 -18.41 -12.35 -3.53
N THR A 54 -17.75 -12.91 -2.53
CA THR A 54 -17.90 -12.51 -1.13
C THR A 54 -16.53 -12.42 -0.48
N PHE A 55 -16.39 -11.57 0.52
CA PHE A 55 -15.16 -11.43 1.31
C PHE A 55 -15.47 -10.77 2.66
N GLU A 56 -14.51 -10.80 3.58
CA GLU A 56 -14.61 -10.03 4.81
C GLU A 56 -14.00 -8.66 4.62
N LYS A 57 -14.79 -7.60 4.87
CA LYS A 57 -14.34 -6.21 4.75
C LYS A 57 -14.05 -5.63 6.14
N PRO A 58 -13.14 -4.66 6.26
CA PRO A 58 -12.89 -4.03 7.55
C PRO A 58 -14.04 -3.10 7.94
N LYS A 59 -14.37 -3.07 9.24
CA LYS A 59 -15.51 -2.31 9.80
C LYS A 59 -15.25 -0.80 9.87
N ASN A 60 -13.99 -0.42 9.99
CA ASN A 60 -13.55 0.98 10.02
C ASN A 60 -13.60 1.65 8.63
N ALA A 61 -13.88 0.89 7.57
CA ALA A 61 -13.99 1.39 6.20
C ALA A 61 -15.46 1.49 5.75
N LEU A 62 -15.77 2.58 5.07
CA LEU A 62 -17.08 2.81 4.47
C LEU A 62 -17.09 2.21 3.06
N LEU A 63 -18.01 1.27 2.83
CA LEU A 63 -18.25 0.74 1.49
C LEU A 63 -19.17 1.70 0.72
N VAL A 64 -18.73 2.13 -0.46
CA VAL A 64 -19.45 3.03 -1.35
C VAL A 64 -19.57 2.38 -2.72
N ASP A 65 -20.80 2.29 -3.22
CA ASP A 65 -21.08 1.90 -4.59
C ASP A 65 -20.76 3.05 -5.54
N SER A 66 -20.20 2.74 -6.70
CA SER A 66 -19.97 3.76 -7.71
C SER A 66 -20.84 3.52 -8.94
N ASP A 67 -21.39 4.63 -9.45
CA ASP A 67 -22.47 4.67 -10.45
C ASP A 67 -22.09 4.11 -11.83
N GLN A 68 -20.81 3.78 -12.05
CA GLN A 68 -20.30 3.53 -13.40
C GLN A 68 -20.44 2.09 -13.87
N ASN A 69 -20.47 1.08 -12.99
CA ASN A 69 -20.59 -0.33 -13.39
C ASN A 69 -21.13 -1.22 -12.25
N GLN A 70 -21.84 -2.28 -12.65
CA GLN A 70 -22.27 -3.36 -11.76
C GLN A 70 -21.01 -4.02 -11.16
N CYS A 71 -20.83 -3.92 -9.84
CA CYS A 71 -19.67 -4.42 -9.08
C CYS A 71 -18.39 -3.58 -9.11
N PHE A 72 -18.48 -2.28 -9.40
CA PHE A 72 -17.43 -1.32 -9.05
C PHE A 72 -17.72 -0.73 -7.67
N LYS A 73 -16.81 -0.97 -6.72
CA LYS A 73 -17.00 -0.67 -5.30
C LYS A 73 -15.76 0.01 -4.72
N SER A 74 -15.96 0.82 -3.70
CA SER A 74 -14.89 1.55 -3.03
C SER A 74 -14.97 1.34 -1.53
N LEU A 75 -13.85 0.97 -0.90
CA LEU A 75 -13.68 1.00 0.55
C LEU A 75 -12.93 2.28 0.92
N ILE A 76 -13.63 3.22 1.54
CA ILE A 76 -13.10 4.52 1.92
C ILE A 76 -12.69 4.49 3.39
N TYR A 77 -11.49 4.99 3.68
CA TYR A 77 -10.95 5.20 5.03
C TYR A 77 -10.89 6.70 5.30
N PRO A 78 -11.95 7.33 5.83
CA PRO A 78 -12.02 8.79 5.95
C PRO A 78 -10.91 9.36 6.85
N HIS A 79 -10.55 8.65 7.91
CA HIS A 79 -9.51 9.05 8.85
C HIS A 79 -8.11 9.04 8.23
N LEU A 80 -7.89 8.19 7.22
CA LEU A 80 -6.61 8.04 6.53
C LEU A 80 -6.57 8.80 5.20
N LYS A 81 -7.70 9.41 4.78
CA LYS A 81 -7.87 10.04 3.46
C LYS A 81 -7.43 9.11 2.34
N ALA A 82 -7.85 7.86 2.43
CA ALA A 82 -7.46 6.80 1.53
C ALA A 82 -8.68 6.03 1.02
N GLY A 83 -8.56 5.48 -0.17
CA GLY A 83 -9.59 4.65 -0.79
C GLY A 83 -8.99 3.44 -1.48
N VAL A 84 -9.57 2.27 -1.21
CA VAL A 84 -9.33 1.05 -1.98
C VAL A 84 -10.47 0.90 -2.97
N TYR A 85 -10.15 1.03 -4.25
CA TYR A 85 -11.12 0.95 -5.33
C TYR A 85 -10.95 -0.40 -6.01
N PHE A 86 -12.01 -1.18 -6.09
CA PHE A 86 -11.98 -2.50 -6.69
C PHE A 86 -13.16 -2.71 -7.63
N THR A 87 -12.91 -3.60 -8.58
CA THR A 87 -13.80 -3.88 -9.68
C THR A 87 -13.79 -5.36 -9.96
N TYR A 88 -14.97 -5.86 -10.31
CA TYR A 88 -15.13 -7.21 -10.82
C TYR A 88 -15.38 -7.18 -12.33
N PHE A 89 -14.75 -8.10 -13.04
CA PHE A 89 -15.02 -8.38 -14.44
C PHE A 89 -15.27 -9.88 -14.66
N PRO A 90 -16.30 -10.25 -15.44
CA PRO A 90 -16.41 -11.61 -15.93
C PRO A 90 -15.28 -11.90 -16.94
N VAL A 91 -14.64 -13.05 -16.80
CA VAL A 91 -13.64 -13.55 -17.75
C VAL A 91 -14.36 -14.25 -18.89
N ASN A 92 -14.16 -13.77 -20.12
CA ASN A 92 -14.70 -14.30 -21.36
C ASN A 92 -13.66 -14.08 -22.47
N ASP A 93 -12.70 -15.01 -22.61
CA ASP A 93 -11.60 -14.96 -23.58
C ASP A 93 -10.78 -13.64 -23.56
N ASN A 94 -10.79 -12.93 -22.42
CA ASN A 94 -10.18 -11.60 -22.25
C ASN A 94 -9.19 -11.55 -21.08
N ILE A 95 -8.83 -12.71 -20.50
CA ILE A 95 -7.99 -12.78 -19.30
C ILE A 95 -6.62 -12.10 -19.49
N ASP A 96 -5.97 -12.33 -20.64
CA ASP A 96 -4.66 -11.71 -20.94
C ASP A 96 -4.75 -10.18 -20.91
N LYS A 97 -5.85 -9.62 -21.44
CA LYS A 97 -6.08 -8.17 -21.43
C LYS A 97 -6.30 -7.65 -20.01
N LEU A 98 -7.04 -8.40 -19.19
CA LEU A 98 -7.31 -8.02 -17.81
C LEU A 98 -6.02 -8.03 -16.99
N ILE A 99 -5.20 -9.07 -17.11
CA ILE A 99 -3.88 -9.17 -16.45
C ILE A 99 -2.98 -8.00 -16.89
N ASN A 100 -2.87 -7.75 -18.19
CA ASN A 100 -2.05 -6.64 -18.70
C ASN A 100 -2.51 -5.28 -18.16
N THR A 101 -3.79 -5.11 -17.81
CA THR A 101 -4.29 -3.83 -17.25
C THR A 101 -3.66 -3.52 -15.89
N ALA A 102 -3.45 -4.54 -15.05
CA ALA A 102 -2.77 -4.35 -13.77
C ALA A 102 -1.29 -4.00 -13.99
N ASP A 103 -0.63 -4.70 -14.91
CA ASP A 103 0.77 -4.47 -15.26
C ASP A 103 0.99 -3.08 -15.87
N ASP A 104 0.07 -2.61 -16.70
CA ASP A 104 0.10 -1.26 -17.28
C ASP A 104 0.05 -0.18 -16.19
N ILE A 105 -0.81 -0.32 -15.18
CA ILE A 105 -0.90 0.63 -14.05
C ILE A 105 0.42 0.65 -13.27
N VAL A 106 0.99 -0.53 -13.01
CA VAL A 106 2.27 -0.65 -12.31
C VAL A 106 3.39 0.00 -13.13
N TYR A 107 3.42 -0.24 -14.45
CA TYR A 107 4.38 0.35 -15.36
C TYR A 107 4.28 1.89 -15.43
N GLU A 108 3.07 2.45 -15.49
CA GLU A 108 2.85 3.90 -15.48
C GLU A 108 3.42 4.57 -14.22
N HIS A 109 3.35 3.89 -13.07
CA HIS A 109 3.81 4.42 -11.79
C HIS A 109 5.24 4.01 -11.44
N HIS A 110 5.84 3.08 -12.19
CA HIS A 110 7.19 2.56 -11.95
C HIS A 110 8.25 3.66 -11.94
N ASN A 111 8.16 4.62 -12.85
CA ASN A 111 9.13 5.71 -12.96
C ASN A 111 9.14 6.68 -11.75
N MET A 112 8.04 6.71 -11.00
CA MET A 112 7.92 7.51 -9.76
C MET A 112 8.22 6.67 -8.51
N ALA A 113 8.12 5.34 -8.62
CA ALA A 113 8.36 4.43 -7.52
C ALA A 113 9.86 4.32 -7.21
N SER A 114 10.20 4.35 -5.93
CA SER A 114 11.56 4.03 -5.46
C SER A 114 11.82 2.52 -5.42
N GLY A 115 10.75 1.72 -5.44
CA GLY A 115 10.78 0.27 -5.45
C GLY A 115 9.40 -0.33 -5.69
N ILE A 116 9.37 -1.57 -6.16
CA ILE A 116 8.15 -2.36 -6.33
C ILE A 116 8.37 -3.70 -5.64
N GLU A 117 7.48 -4.03 -4.72
CA GLU A 117 7.40 -5.35 -4.11
C GLU A 117 6.25 -6.12 -4.76
N THR A 118 6.54 -7.34 -5.22
CA THR A 118 5.57 -8.21 -5.89
C THR A 118 5.36 -9.46 -5.04
N LYS A 119 4.08 -9.80 -4.80
CA LYS A 119 3.66 -10.97 -4.02
C LYS A 119 2.62 -11.78 -4.78
N ASP A 120 2.87 -13.07 -4.91
CA ASP A 120 1.89 -13.99 -5.48
C ASP A 120 0.73 -14.23 -4.52
N VAL A 121 -0.48 -14.23 -5.04
CA VAL A 121 -1.71 -14.55 -4.30
C VAL A 121 -2.21 -15.90 -4.81
N ILE A 122 -1.97 -16.97 -4.04
CA ILE A 122 -2.23 -18.35 -4.47
C ILE A 122 -2.98 -19.11 -3.37
N PHE A 123 -4.27 -19.36 -3.60
CA PHE A 123 -5.12 -20.21 -2.76
C PHE A 123 -5.79 -21.28 -3.62
N PRO A 124 -5.11 -22.42 -3.87
CA PRO A 124 -5.61 -23.46 -4.79
C PRO A 124 -6.95 -24.05 -4.32
N GLU A 125 -7.15 -24.15 -3.01
CA GLU A 125 -8.39 -24.66 -2.40
C GLU A 125 -9.62 -23.76 -2.64
N LYS A 126 -9.40 -22.49 -2.99
CA LYS A 126 -10.44 -21.51 -3.34
C LYS A 126 -10.46 -21.16 -4.83
N ASN A 127 -9.56 -21.73 -5.62
CA ASN A 127 -9.28 -21.31 -7.00
C ASN A 127 -9.02 -19.79 -7.11
N VAL A 128 -8.17 -19.25 -6.24
CA VAL A 128 -7.79 -17.82 -6.27
C VAL A 128 -6.33 -17.73 -6.65
N TYR A 129 -6.04 -17.10 -7.78
CA TYR A 129 -4.70 -16.90 -8.32
C TYR A 129 -4.52 -15.46 -8.76
N GLY A 130 -3.38 -14.86 -8.50
CA GLY A 130 -3.11 -13.50 -8.94
C GLY A 130 -1.85 -12.93 -8.34
N ILE A 131 -1.72 -11.61 -8.45
CA ILE A 131 -0.53 -10.88 -8.03
C ILE A 131 -0.96 -9.62 -7.28
N SER A 132 -0.20 -9.30 -6.23
CA SER A 132 -0.27 -8.08 -5.47
C SER A 132 1.06 -7.31 -5.61
N TYR A 133 0.95 -6.02 -5.92
CA TYR A 133 2.05 -5.09 -6.12
C TYR A 133 1.97 -3.97 -5.09
N LYS A 134 3.05 -3.76 -4.36
CA LYS A 134 3.22 -2.61 -3.45
C LYS A 134 4.27 -1.68 -4.03
N LEU A 135 3.87 -0.44 -4.30
CA LEU A 135 4.74 0.58 -4.88
C LEU A 135 5.23 1.51 -3.76
N MET A 136 6.56 1.64 -3.67
CA MET A 136 7.24 2.45 -2.66
C MET A 136 7.61 3.82 -3.24
N GLY A 137 7.75 4.83 -2.37
CA GLY A 137 8.08 6.19 -2.77
C GLY A 137 6.85 7.07 -3.04
N ASP A 138 7.10 8.26 -3.57
CA ASP A 138 6.09 9.31 -3.76
C ASP A 138 5.22 9.04 -5.01
N VAL A 139 4.48 7.93 -4.97
CA VAL A 139 3.59 7.46 -6.04
C VAL A 139 2.14 7.81 -5.74
N ALA A 140 1.35 7.98 -6.79
CA ALA A 140 -0.10 8.18 -6.67
C ALA A 140 -0.85 6.91 -6.26
N VAL A 141 -0.36 5.74 -6.70
CA VAL A 141 -0.93 4.41 -6.40
C VAL A 141 0.06 3.65 -5.54
N ASN A 142 -0.28 3.36 -4.29
CA ASN A 142 0.63 2.65 -3.38
C ASN A 142 0.48 1.13 -3.45
N HIS A 143 -0.66 0.63 -3.90
CA HIS A 143 -0.92 -0.81 -3.98
C HIS A 143 -1.85 -1.13 -5.16
N VAL A 144 -1.54 -2.17 -5.92
CA VAL A 144 -2.33 -2.69 -7.04
C VAL A 144 -2.41 -4.19 -6.89
N PHE A 145 -3.57 -4.79 -7.10
CA PHE A 145 -3.69 -6.25 -7.07
C PHE A 145 -4.73 -6.73 -8.06
N PHE A 146 -4.64 -8.00 -8.42
CA PHE A 146 -5.71 -8.73 -9.06
C PHE A 146 -5.71 -10.19 -8.61
N VAL A 147 -6.89 -10.82 -8.65
CA VAL A 147 -7.08 -12.25 -8.46
C VAL A 147 -8.16 -12.78 -9.40
N THR A 148 -8.03 -14.05 -9.79
CA THR A 148 -8.89 -14.73 -10.75
C THR A 148 -8.99 -16.22 -10.45
N ASP A 149 -10.07 -16.86 -10.91
CA ASP A 149 -10.20 -18.33 -11.00
C ASP A 149 -9.70 -18.89 -12.35
N SER A 150 -9.08 -18.03 -13.17
CA SER A 150 -8.63 -18.27 -14.55
C SER A 150 -9.72 -18.43 -15.61
N ASN A 151 -10.99 -18.62 -15.23
CA ASN A 151 -12.05 -19.03 -16.17
C ASN A 151 -13.22 -18.07 -16.23
N ASN A 152 -13.70 -17.56 -15.09
CA ASN A 152 -14.96 -16.82 -14.99
C ASN A 152 -14.83 -15.50 -14.23
N HIS A 153 -13.94 -15.43 -13.25
CA HIS A 153 -13.91 -14.35 -12.27
C HIS A 153 -12.59 -13.61 -12.36
N TYR A 154 -12.65 -12.28 -12.44
CA TYR A 154 -11.50 -11.40 -12.30
C TYR A 154 -11.86 -10.27 -11.34
N PHE A 155 -11.10 -10.14 -10.27
CA PHE A 155 -11.28 -9.11 -9.24
C PHE A 155 -9.97 -8.35 -9.11
N ALA A 156 -10.00 -7.03 -9.33
CA ALA A 156 -8.81 -6.20 -9.25
C ALA A 156 -9.09 -4.94 -8.45
N GLY A 157 -8.06 -4.42 -7.80
CA GLY A 157 -8.17 -3.21 -7.02
C GLY A 157 -6.88 -2.45 -6.88
N LYS A 158 -7.02 -1.24 -6.37
CA LYS A 158 -5.93 -0.27 -6.22
C LYS A 158 -6.17 0.67 -5.06
N LEU A 159 -5.09 0.98 -4.34
CA LEU A 159 -5.06 1.88 -3.19
C LEU A 159 -4.55 3.26 -3.62
N TYR A 160 -5.34 4.29 -3.31
CA TYR A 160 -4.97 5.69 -3.46
C TYR A 160 -5.10 6.44 -2.14
N PHE A 161 -4.26 7.46 -1.98
CA PHE A 161 -4.40 8.50 -0.96
C PHE A 161 -4.78 9.82 -1.62
N GLU A 162 -5.66 10.60 -0.98
CA GLU A 162 -6.06 11.93 -1.44
C GLU A 162 -5.02 13.01 -1.11
N SER A 163 -4.00 12.69 -0.31
CA SER A 163 -2.93 13.61 0.05
C SER A 163 -1.82 13.66 -0.99
N ILE A 164 -1.10 14.78 -1.03
CA ILE A 164 0.16 14.89 -1.78
C ILE A 164 1.10 13.77 -1.30
N PRO A 165 1.71 12.99 -2.21
CA PRO A 165 2.60 11.90 -1.83
C PRO A 165 3.75 12.39 -0.94
N ASN A 166 3.82 11.83 0.27
CA ASN A 166 4.96 11.88 1.16
C ASN A 166 5.10 10.48 1.75
N TYR A 167 5.91 9.66 1.10
CA TYR A 167 5.97 8.23 1.38
C TYR A 167 6.30 7.92 2.84
N ASP A 168 7.31 8.58 3.40
CA ASP A 168 7.75 8.33 4.78
C ASP A 168 6.64 8.61 5.81
N SER A 169 5.76 9.58 5.54
CA SER A 169 4.60 9.85 6.40
C SER A 169 3.44 8.89 6.17
N LEU A 170 3.27 8.43 4.92
CA LEU A 170 2.13 7.61 4.50
C LEU A 170 2.39 6.11 4.72
N GLN A 171 3.64 5.68 4.79
CA GLN A 171 4.01 4.26 4.88
C GLN A 171 3.24 3.51 5.98
N PRO A 172 3.11 4.02 7.22
CA PRO A 172 2.33 3.33 8.25
C PRO A 172 0.85 3.16 7.88
N CYS A 173 0.25 4.16 7.19
CA CYS A 173 -1.12 4.08 6.70
C CYS A 173 -1.26 3.12 5.52
N VAL A 174 -0.26 3.09 4.63
CA VAL A 174 -0.20 2.14 3.51
C VAL A 174 -0.14 0.73 4.06
N ASP A 175 0.75 0.45 5.01
CA ASP A 175 0.93 -0.87 5.61
C ASP A 175 -0.36 -1.34 6.31
N TYR A 176 -1.01 -0.46 7.07
CA TYR A 176 -2.29 -0.73 7.71
C TYR A 176 -3.39 -1.14 6.71
N ILE A 177 -3.56 -0.38 5.62
CA ILE A 177 -4.59 -0.70 4.62
C ILE A 177 -4.20 -1.93 3.79
N VAL A 178 -2.91 -2.16 3.55
CA VAL A 178 -2.43 -3.36 2.85
C VAL A 178 -2.73 -4.62 3.66
N GLU A 179 -2.63 -4.59 4.99
CA GLU A 179 -3.06 -5.71 5.84
C GLU A 179 -4.56 -6.02 5.65
N ASP A 180 -5.42 -4.98 5.58
CA ASP A 180 -6.84 -5.16 5.28
C ASP A 180 -7.10 -5.71 3.87
N ILE A 181 -6.32 -5.28 2.86
CA ILE A 181 -6.39 -5.82 1.50
C ILE A 181 -5.99 -7.29 1.48
N GLU A 182 -4.91 -7.66 2.18
CA GLU A 182 -4.50 -9.06 2.29
C GLU A 182 -5.58 -9.92 2.95
N HIS A 183 -6.25 -9.41 3.98
CA HIS A 183 -7.39 -10.11 4.60
C HIS A 183 -8.56 -10.30 3.62
N ILE A 184 -8.90 -9.27 2.84
CA ILE A 184 -9.92 -9.37 1.78
C ILE A 184 -9.54 -10.47 0.77
N LEU A 185 -8.29 -10.48 0.29
CA LEU A 185 -7.81 -11.47 -0.67
C LEU A 185 -7.78 -12.89 -0.07
N ASN A 186 -7.45 -13.02 1.22
CA ASN A 186 -7.47 -14.29 1.93
C ASN A 186 -8.90 -14.83 2.12
N THR A 187 -9.88 -13.96 2.29
CA THR A 187 -11.28 -14.34 2.58
C THR A 187 -12.17 -14.36 1.34
N ILE A 188 -11.65 -13.96 0.18
CA ILE A 188 -12.42 -13.93 -1.05
C ILE A 188 -12.92 -15.34 -1.44
N GLN A 189 -14.18 -15.41 -1.81
CA GLN A 189 -14.82 -16.62 -2.31
C GLN A 189 -15.65 -16.29 -3.55
N TRP A 190 -15.47 -17.09 -4.59
CA TRP A 190 -16.23 -16.98 -5.82
C TRP A 190 -17.64 -17.53 -5.64
N GLN A 191 -18.63 -16.82 -6.17
CA GLN A 191 -19.99 -17.32 -6.27
C GLN A 191 -20.34 -17.54 -7.74
N LEU A 192 -21.20 -18.52 -8.00
CA LEU A 192 -21.74 -18.68 -9.35
C LEU A 192 -22.50 -17.40 -9.73
N PRO A 193 -22.29 -16.85 -10.94
CA PRO A 193 -23.07 -15.71 -11.39
C PRO A 193 -24.55 -16.08 -11.36
N MET A 194 -25.35 -15.39 -10.54
CA MET A 194 -26.79 -15.62 -10.52
C MET A 194 -27.34 -15.27 -11.89
N SER A 195 -27.91 -16.26 -12.58
CA SER A 195 -28.65 -16.00 -13.81
C SER A 195 -29.78 -15.02 -13.48
N VAL A 196 -29.98 -14.00 -14.33
CA VAL A 196 -30.99 -12.93 -14.20
C VAL A 196 -32.43 -13.44 -13.96
N ASN A 197 -32.68 -14.74 -14.11
CA ASN A 197 -33.99 -15.38 -13.95
C ASN A 197 -34.44 -15.64 -12.50
N GLN A 198 -33.70 -15.22 -11.46
CA GLN A 198 -34.06 -15.48 -10.06
C GLN A 198 -34.37 -14.21 -9.24
N ILE A 199 -34.38 -13.03 -9.85
CA ILE A 199 -34.68 -11.77 -9.14
C ILE A 199 -36.20 -11.48 -9.11
N ASP A 200 -37.00 -12.18 -9.92
CA ASP A 200 -38.46 -11.96 -10.06
C ASP A 200 -39.35 -13.10 -9.51
N GLN A 201 -38.91 -13.86 -8.49
CA GLN A 201 -39.76 -14.82 -7.76
C GLN A 201 -39.70 -14.59 -6.25
#